data_AF-R9GX95-F1
#
_entry.id   AF-R9GX95-F1
#
_cell.length_a   1.000
_cell.length_b   1.000
_cell.length_c   1.000
_cell.angle_alpha   90.00
_cell.angle_beta   90.00
_cell.angle_gamma   90.00
#
_symmetry.space_group_name_H-M   'P 1'
#
loop_
_entity.id
_entity.type
_entity.pdbx_description
1 polymer ?
#
loop_
_entity_poly.entity_id
_entity_poly.type
_entity_poly.pdbx_seq_one_letter_code
_entity_poly.pdbx_strand_id
1 'polypeptide(L)'
;MGAELPPVSLNLKWMEIKPADTVGNWITKVANKTYESQSTPSSTSYKLLNENENVSTISALINEGNNAADAAYIKAALEAIGVFSGRSVKIKTWNNNAGFKSDAGLIFWLSDQPISRALIANLRPGTRLISYEPGKVIPIQSVIDLQTEGIGNDPVITLSKRIDAKNTPGQAIWTDGFGKPILSLESSGKIKHYHLYVKFNPQWTDLVWSEQFVKAIMPIVLSEQEETGSFGIEDHPRDQRVWNKNLQTTRYQPKSGTTAELTTTQPLNPGIWILALLVFITERILSLREKKEVKNA
;
A
#
# COMPACT_ATOMS: atom_id res chain seq x y z
N MET A 1 44.41 0.02 -16.22
CA MET A 1 44.17 0.29 -14.78
C MET A 1 42.97 -0.54 -14.38
N GLY A 2 43.19 -1.68 -13.75
CA GLY A 2 42.13 -2.57 -13.28
C GLY A 2 41.63 -2.10 -11.93
N ALA A 3 40.33 -1.86 -11.81
CA ALA A 3 39.71 -1.48 -10.54
C ALA A 3 39.70 -2.69 -9.60
N GLU A 4 40.44 -2.59 -8.49
CA GLU A 4 40.35 -3.57 -7.40
C GLU A 4 38.94 -3.53 -6.81
N LEU A 5 38.28 -4.69 -6.80
CA LEU A 5 36.99 -4.86 -6.14
C LEU A 5 37.20 -4.72 -4.62
N PRO A 6 36.28 -4.04 -3.91
CA PRO A 6 36.41 -3.87 -2.46
C PRO A 6 36.40 -5.23 -1.75
N PRO A 7 37.24 -5.42 -0.72
CA PRO A 7 37.30 -6.67 0.03
C PRO A 7 35.98 -6.88 0.78
N VAL A 8 35.28 -7.96 0.45
CA VAL A 8 34.05 -8.37 1.12
C VAL A 8 34.41 -9.04 2.45
N SER A 9 34.47 -8.27 3.54
CA SER A 9 34.69 -8.79 4.89
C SER A 9 33.36 -9.26 5.49
N LEU A 10 32.86 -10.42 5.07
CA LEU A 10 31.68 -11.03 5.71
C LEU A 10 32.16 -11.84 6.92
N ASN A 11 31.97 -11.29 8.12
CA ASN A 11 32.12 -12.02 9.38
C ASN A 11 30.92 -12.96 9.58
N LEU A 12 30.89 -14.06 8.82
CA LEU A 12 29.88 -15.10 8.96
C LEU A 12 30.16 -15.89 10.24
N LYS A 13 29.26 -15.77 11.22
CA LYS A 13 29.26 -16.61 12.42
C LYS A 13 28.24 -17.73 12.23
N TRP A 14 28.73 -18.95 12.05
CA TRP A 14 27.89 -20.14 12.12
C TRP A 14 27.43 -20.35 13.56
N MET A 15 26.12 -20.29 13.78
CA MET A 15 25.52 -20.52 15.09
C MET A 15 24.69 -21.80 15.02
N GLU A 16 25.08 -22.79 15.81
CA GLU A 16 24.39 -24.07 15.89
C GLU A 16 23.17 -23.92 16.81
N ILE A 17 21.97 -24.15 16.26
CA ILE A 17 20.73 -24.16 17.03
C ILE A 17 20.69 -25.50 17.75
N LYS A 18 20.85 -25.51 19.08
CA LYS A 18 20.71 -26.74 19.88
C LYS A 18 19.26 -27.24 19.73
N PRO A 19 19.02 -28.44 19.19
CA PRO A 19 17.66 -28.97 19.07
C PRO A 19 17.12 -29.22 20.48
N ALA A 20 16.11 -28.45 20.88
CA ALA A 20 15.26 -28.84 21.99
C ALA A 20 14.24 -29.84 21.45
N ASP A 21 14.16 -31.05 21.99
CA ASP A 21 13.16 -32.05 21.58
C ASP A 21 11.78 -31.69 22.17
N THR A 22 11.25 -30.54 21.77
CA THR A 22 9.95 -30.04 22.22
C THR A 22 9.00 -29.89 21.04
N VAL A 23 7.82 -30.50 21.19
CA VAL A 23 6.69 -30.35 20.26
C VAL A 23 5.59 -29.58 20.98
N GLY A 24 5.20 -28.44 20.44
CA GLY A 24 4.08 -27.64 20.91
C GLY A 24 2.85 -27.87 20.03
N ASN A 25 1.68 -28.08 20.64
CA ASN A 25 0.42 -28.19 19.90
C ASN A 25 -0.62 -27.19 20.42
N TRP A 26 -1.41 -26.63 19.51
CA TRP A 26 -2.55 -25.78 19.83
C TRP A 26 -3.58 -25.77 18.69
N ILE A 27 -4.76 -25.24 18.98
CA ILE A 27 -5.81 -25.00 17.98
C ILE A 27 -5.86 -23.50 17.73
N THR A 28 -5.83 -23.10 16.47
CA THR A 28 -5.97 -21.70 16.07
C THR A 28 -7.11 -21.52 15.08
N LYS A 29 -7.68 -20.32 15.05
CA LYS A 29 -8.72 -19.94 14.09
C LYS A 29 -8.25 -18.74 13.29
N VAL A 30 -8.13 -18.93 11.98
CA VAL A 30 -7.70 -17.88 11.04
C VAL A 30 -8.70 -17.84 9.90
N ALA A 31 -9.23 -16.66 9.58
CA ALA A 31 -10.23 -16.47 8.54
C ALA A 31 -11.36 -17.54 8.57
N ASN A 32 -12.04 -17.70 9.71
CA ASN A 32 -13.13 -18.67 9.95
C ASN A 32 -12.79 -20.14 9.66
N LYS A 33 -11.50 -20.49 9.59
CA LYS A 33 -11.02 -21.87 9.47
C LYS A 33 -10.30 -22.25 10.75
N THR A 34 -10.56 -23.46 11.24
CA THR A 34 -9.92 -24.00 12.45
C THR A 34 -8.77 -24.92 12.05
N TYR A 35 -7.59 -24.65 12.59
CA TYR A 35 -6.38 -25.43 12.33
C TYR A 35 -5.85 -26.06 13.61
N GLU A 36 -5.39 -27.31 13.50
CA GLU A 36 -4.49 -27.92 14.45
C GLU A 36 -3.06 -27.56 14.07
N SER A 37 -2.37 -26.89 14.99
CA SER A 37 -1.00 -26.41 14.82
C SER A 37 -0.06 -27.32 15.59
N GLN A 38 1.03 -27.72 14.93
CA GLN A 38 2.14 -28.47 15.52
C GLN A 38 3.44 -27.70 15.27
N SER A 39 4.13 -27.29 16.33
CA SER A 39 5.41 -26.58 16.26
C SER A 39 6.54 -27.43 16.81
N THR A 40 7.65 -27.41 16.10
CA THR A 40 8.95 -28.02 16.41
C THR A 40 10.02 -26.92 16.34
N PRO A 41 11.26 -27.15 16.83
CA PRO A 41 12.33 -26.15 16.72
C PRO A 41 12.61 -25.69 15.29
N SER A 42 12.37 -26.56 14.31
CA SER A 42 12.64 -26.30 12.89
C SER A 42 11.47 -25.70 12.12
N SER A 43 10.21 -25.98 12.53
CA SER A 43 9.04 -25.59 11.75
C SER A 43 7.73 -25.66 12.53
N THR A 44 6.75 -24.86 12.10
CA THR A 44 5.35 -24.99 12.50
C THR A 44 4.52 -25.44 11.29
N SER A 45 3.73 -26.51 11.46
CA SER A 45 2.79 -27.01 10.46
C SER A 45 1.36 -26.84 10.93
N TYR A 46 0.45 -26.59 9.99
CA TYR A 46 -0.97 -26.39 10.25
C TYR A 46 -1.79 -27.41 9.47
N LYS A 47 -2.68 -28.12 10.17
CA LYS A 47 -3.63 -29.06 9.58
C LYS A 47 -5.04 -28.52 9.75
N LEU A 48 -5.78 -28.39 8.66
CA LEU A 48 -7.17 -27.94 8.69
C LEU A 48 -8.04 -29.02 9.36
N LEU A 49 -8.83 -28.64 10.37
CA LEU A 49 -9.74 -29.56 11.07
C LEU A 49 -11.16 -29.54 10.50
N ASN A 50 -11.60 -28.39 9.97
CA ASN A 50 -12.97 -28.19 9.50
C ASN A 50 -13.01 -27.99 7.98
N GLU A 51 -12.70 -29.03 7.20
CA GLU A 51 -12.76 -28.97 5.72
C GLU A 51 -14.18 -28.68 5.18
N ASN A 52 -15.22 -29.00 5.96
CA ASN A 52 -16.62 -28.93 5.54
C ASN A 52 -17.40 -27.70 6.09
N GLU A 53 -16.75 -26.78 6.80
CA GLU A 53 -17.43 -25.55 7.23
C GLU A 53 -17.58 -24.58 6.04
N ASN A 54 -18.79 -24.05 5.87
CA ASN A 54 -19.12 -23.11 4.81
C ASN A 54 -18.28 -21.84 4.95
N VAL A 55 -17.28 -21.67 4.08
CA VAL A 55 -16.39 -20.51 4.13
C VAL A 55 -17.19 -19.26 3.73
N SER A 56 -17.26 -18.27 4.62
CA SER A 56 -18.10 -17.08 4.39
C SER A 56 -17.77 -16.41 3.05
N THR A 57 -18.81 -16.10 2.28
CA THR A 57 -18.70 -15.34 1.02
C THR A 57 -18.19 -13.93 1.30
N ILE A 58 -17.18 -13.49 0.55
CA ILE A 58 -16.72 -12.09 0.57
C ILE A 58 -17.74 -11.26 -0.19
N SER A 59 -18.57 -10.49 0.53
CA SER A 59 -19.55 -9.58 -0.06
C SER A 59 -19.02 -8.14 -0.01
N ALA A 60 -18.71 -7.59 -1.18
CA ALA A 60 -18.13 -6.25 -1.33
C ALA A 60 -19.04 -5.34 -2.16
N LEU A 61 -19.13 -4.08 -1.74
CA LEU A 61 -19.82 -3.02 -2.47
C LEU A 61 -18.81 -1.93 -2.85
N ILE A 62 -18.77 -1.53 -4.11
CA ILE A 62 -17.82 -0.51 -4.59
C ILE A 62 -18.60 0.69 -5.15
N ASN A 63 -18.41 1.86 -4.56
CA ASN A 63 -18.78 3.13 -5.17
C ASN A 63 -17.58 3.69 -5.93
N GLU A 64 -17.65 3.62 -7.26
CA GLU A 64 -16.54 3.98 -8.16
C GLU A 64 -16.37 5.50 -8.27
N GLY A 65 -17.46 6.28 -8.12
CA GLY A 65 -17.44 7.72 -8.36
C GLY A 65 -16.80 8.07 -9.72
N ASN A 66 -15.79 8.94 -9.69
CA ASN A 66 -14.97 9.28 -10.87
C ASN A 66 -13.70 8.44 -10.99
N ASN A 67 -13.48 7.46 -10.10
CA ASN A 67 -12.25 6.67 -10.00
C ASN A 67 -12.50 5.22 -10.44
N ALA A 68 -13.13 5.03 -11.61
CA ALA A 68 -13.47 3.70 -12.15
C ALA A 68 -12.25 2.79 -12.37
N ALA A 69 -11.08 3.37 -12.72
CA ALA A 69 -9.82 2.62 -12.82
C ALA A 69 -9.42 2.01 -11.47
N ASP A 70 -9.56 2.76 -10.39
CA ASP A 70 -9.24 2.31 -9.04
C ASP A 70 -10.16 1.16 -8.60
N ALA A 71 -11.43 1.24 -8.99
CA ALA A 71 -12.40 0.16 -8.76
C ALA A 71 -12.00 -1.15 -9.47
N ALA A 72 -11.40 -1.07 -10.67
CA ALA A 72 -10.92 -2.25 -11.38
C ALA A 72 -9.77 -2.95 -10.62
N TYR A 73 -8.81 -2.18 -10.07
CA TYR A 73 -7.74 -2.75 -9.25
C TYR A 73 -8.28 -3.44 -7.99
N ILE A 74 -9.27 -2.84 -7.33
CA ILE A 74 -9.90 -3.42 -6.15
C ILE A 74 -10.67 -4.70 -6.50
N LYS A 75 -11.41 -4.73 -7.62
CA LYS A 75 -12.09 -5.94 -8.10
C LYS A 75 -11.09 -7.09 -8.31
N ALA A 76 -10.00 -6.81 -9.02
CA ALA A 76 -8.94 -7.80 -9.26
C ALA A 76 -8.31 -8.30 -7.95
N ALA A 77 -8.03 -7.41 -7.00
CA ALA A 77 -7.49 -7.81 -5.70
C ALA A 77 -8.47 -8.68 -4.89
N LEU A 78 -9.76 -8.33 -4.87
CA LEU A 78 -10.79 -9.12 -4.19
C LEU A 78 -10.95 -10.51 -4.82
N GLU A 79 -10.94 -10.60 -6.15
CA GLU A 79 -10.97 -11.87 -6.87
C GLU A 79 -9.75 -12.73 -6.55
N ALA A 80 -8.55 -12.14 -6.57
CA ALA A 80 -7.32 -12.83 -6.19
C ALA A 80 -7.37 -13.35 -4.74
N ILE A 81 -7.86 -12.54 -3.80
CA ILE A 81 -8.08 -12.97 -2.41
C ILE A 81 -9.10 -14.10 -2.34
N GLY A 82 -10.17 -14.05 -3.14
CA GLY A 82 -11.18 -15.11 -3.24
C GLY A 82 -10.57 -16.44 -3.67
N VAL A 83 -9.81 -16.42 -4.77
CA VAL A 83 -9.10 -17.60 -5.28
C VAL A 83 -8.11 -18.14 -4.25
N PHE A 84 -7.29 -17.26 -3.66
CA PHE A 84 -6.29 -17.66 -2.66
C PHE A 84 -6.90 -18.25 -1.39
N SER A 85 -7.98 -17.64 -0.87
CA SER A 85 -8.63 -18.07 0.37
C SER A 85 -9.63 -19.22 0.19
N GLY A 86 -9.96 -19.56 -1.06
CA GLY A 86 -11.01 -20.52 -1.41
C GLY A 86 -12.42 -20.00 -1.11
N ARG A 87 -12.64 -18.69 -1.16
CA ARG A 87 -13.93 -18.03 -0.85
C ARG A 87 -14.61 -17.55 -2.13
N SER A 88 -15.94 -17.71 -2.19
CA SER A 88 -16.73 -17.01 -3.20
C SER A 88 -16.70 -15.50 -2.94
N VAL A 89 -16.55 -14.72 -4.00
CA VAL A 89 -16.56 -13.26 -3.97
C VAL A 89 -17.80 -12.76 -4.70
N LYS A 90 -18.59 -11.90 -4.05
CA LYS A 90 -19.74 -11.20 -4.62
C LYS A 90 -19.45 -9.70 -4.59
N ILE A 91 -19.19 -9.12 -5.75
CA ILE A 91 -18.93 -7.69 -5.90
C ILE A 91 -20.16 -7.02 -6.52
N LYS A 92 -20.70 -6.01 -5.84
CA LYS A 92 -21.75 -5.13 -6.36
C LYS A 92 -21.18 -3.73 -6.57
N THR A 93 -21.56 -3.07 -7.66
CA THR A 93 -21.28 -1.65 -7.85
C THR A 93 -22.43 -0.82 -7.29
N TRP A 94 -22.11 0.26 -6.57
CA TRP A 94 -23.08 1.19 -6.05
C TRP A 94 -23.84 1.89 -7.19
N ASN A 95 -25.16 1.83 -7.16
CA ASN A 95 -26.02 2.71 -7.93
C ASN A 95 -26.73 3.67 -6.96
N ASN A 96 -26.84 4.94 -7.32
CA ASN A 96 -27.27 6.04 -6.45
C ASN A 96 -28.78 6.02 -6.12
N ASN A 97 -29.29 4.91 -5.59
CA ASN A 97 -30.70 4.70 -5.32
C ASN A 97 -31.01 4.99 -3.84
N ALA A 98 -31.93 5.92 -3.61
CA ALA A 98 -32.44 6.25 -2.28
C ALA A 98 -33.12 5.02 -1.65
N GLY A 99 -32.75 4.68 -0.40
CA GLY A 99 -33.26 3.51 0.33
C GLY A 99 -32.28 2.34 0.50
N PHE A 100 -31.00 2.57 0.20
CA PHE A 100 -29.98 1.52 0.23
C PHE A 100 -29.81 0.85 1.61
N LYS A 101 -30.02 -0.47 1.65
CA LYS A 101 -29.60 -1.37 2.72
C LYS A 101 -28.58 -2.35 2.16
N SER A 102 -27.31 -2.21 2.57
CA SER A 102 -26.28 -3.17 2.19
C SER A 102 -26.34 -4.41 3.07
N ASP A 103 -26.27 -5.58 2.44
CA ASP A 103 -25.85 -6.82 3.10
C ASP A 103 -24.32 -7.02 3.02
N ALA A 104 -23.59 -6.17 2.30
CA ALA A 104 -22.15 -6.27 2.13
C ALA A 104 -21.41 -5.94 3.44
N GLY A 105 -20.55 -6.85 3.88
CA GLY A 105 -19.67 -6.65 5.04
C GLY A 105 -18.45 -5.78 4.74
N LEU A 106 -18.20 -5.49 3.46
CA LEU A 106 -17.09 -4.68 2.98
C LEU A 106 -17.59 -3.64 1.98
N ILE A 107 -17.19 -2.38 2.18
CA ILE A 107 -17.59 -1.26 1.31
C ILE A 107 -16.35 -0.46 0.94
N PHE A 108 -16.13 -0.26 -0.35
CA PHE A 108 -15.13 0.66 -0.90
C PHE A 108 -15.82 1.90 -1.46
N TRP A 109 -15.58 3.03 -0.83
CA TRP A 109 -16.04 4.34 -1.26
C TRP A 109 -14.90 5.08 -1.96
N LEU A 110 -14.74 4.81 -3.25
CA LEU A 110 -13.69 5.39 -4.10
C LEU A 110 -14.13 6.71 -4.72
N SER A 111 -15.09 7.41 -4.12
CA SER A 111 -15.61 8.69 -4.60
C SER A 111 -15.09 9.84 -3.76
N ASP A 112 -14.83 10.98 -4.40
CA ASP A 112 -14.46 12.22 -3.70
C ASP A 112 -15.69 12.86 -3.00
N GLN A 113 -16.89 12.31 -3.21
CA GLN A 113 -18.12 12.76 -2.55
C GLN A 113 -18.16 12.33 -1.08
N PRO A 114 -18.65 13.19 -0.17
CA PRO A 114 -18.74 12.84 1.24
C PRO A 114 -19.72 11.68 1.46
N ILE A 115 -19.37 10.81 2.40
CA ILE A 115 -20.24 9.73 2.83
C ILE A 115 -21.33 10.31 3.73
N SER A 116 -22.60 10.09 3.37
CA SER A 116 -23.71 10.61 4.17
C SER A 116 -23.81 9.87 5.50
N ARG A 117 -24.10 10.60 6.59
CA ARG A 117 -24.31 9.99 7.92
C ARG A 117 -25.46 8.98 7.92
N ALA A 118 -26.47 9.23 7.08
CA ALA A 118 -27.60 8.31 6.89
C ALA A 118 -27.15 6.97 6.27
N LEU A 119 -26.16 6.97 5.36
CA LEU A 119 -25.58 5.75 4.82
C LEU A 119 -24.93 4.94 5.95
N ILE A 120 -24.04 5.58 6.70
CA ILE A 120 -23.28 4.94 7.78
C ILE A 120 -24.22 4.34 8.83
N ALA A 121 -25.29 5.07 9.19
CA ALA A 121 -26.29 4.60 10.15
C ALA A 121 -27.06 3.34 9.70
N ASN A 122 -27.19 3.12 8.38
CA ASN A 122 -27.87 1.96 7.81
C ASN A 122 -26.94 0.75 7.56
N LEU A 123 -25.64 0.88 7.85
CA LEU A 123 -24.69 -0.23 7.72
C LEU A 123 -24.87 -1.25 8.84
N ARG A 124 -24.64 -2.52 8.51
CA ARG A 124 -24.67 -3.61 9.48
C ARG A 124 -23.53 -3.44 10.51
N PRO A 125 -23.72 -3.81 11.79
CA PRO A 125 -22.61 -3.92 12.73
C PRO A 125 -21.49 -4.82 12.20
N GLY A 126 -20.24 -4.39 12.36
CA GLY A 126 -19.05 -5.07 11.85
C GLY A 126 -18.72 -4.75 10.39
N THR A 127 -19.48 -3.88 9.71
CA THR A 127 -19.15 -3.46 8.35
C THR A 127 -17.81 -2.73 8.34
N ARG A 128 -16.98 -3.08 7.35
CA ARG A 128 -15.69 -2.43 7.09
C ARG A 128 -15.86 -1.49 5.91
N LEU A 129 -15.63 -0.20 6.16
CA LEU A 129 -15.77 0.86 5.18
C LEU A 129 -14.40 1.42 4.88
N ILE A 130 -13.94 1.34 3.63
CA ILE A 130 -12.72 1.99 3.16
C ILE A 130 -13.12 3.18 2.29
N SER A 131 -12.64 4.38 2.60
CA SER A 131 -12.99 5.58 1.84
C SER A 131 -11.79 6.46 1.54
N TYR A 132 -11.82 7.10 0.37
CA TYR A 132 -10.91 8.21 0.10
C TYR A 132 -11.27 9.41 0.96
N GLU A 133 -10.25 9.98 1.61
CA GLU A 133 -10.42 11.19 2.39
C GLU A 133 -10.43 12.43 1.48
N PRO A 134 -11.30 13.42 1.76
CA PRO A 134 -11.23 14.70 1.08
C PRO A 134 -10.04 15.51 1.62
N GLY A 135 -9.40 16.28 0.77
CA GLY A 135 -8.34 17.18 1.21
C GLY A 135 -7.52 17.74 0.06
N LYS A 136 -6.44 18.46 0.42
CA LYS A 136 -5.54 19.03 -0.58
C LYS A 136 -4.60 17.94 -1.08
N VAL A 137 -4.56 17.74 -2.39
CA VAL A 137 -3.56 16.84 -2.99
C VAL A 137 -2.20 17.52 -2.99
N ILE A 138 -1.21 16.84 -2.40
CA ILE A 138 0.18 17.30 -2.39
C ILE A 138 1.06 16.32 -3.17
N PRO A 139 1.93 16.80 -4.07
CA PRO A 139 2.97 15.99 -4.66
C PRO A 139 4.05 15.73 -3.60
N ILE A 140 4.51 14.48 -3.50
CA ILE A 140 5.55 14.06 -2.55
C ILE A 140 6.43 13.00 -3.21
N GLN A 141 7.65 12.85 -2.73
CA GLN A 141 8.52 11.71 -3.06
C GLN A 141 8.72 10.90 -1.78
N SER A 142 7.96 9.83 -1.62
CA SER A 142 8.04 8.97 -0.43
C SER A 142 7.86 7.51 -0.82
N VAL A 143 7.78 6.66 0.20
CA VAL A 143 7.50 5.23 0.08
C VAL A 143 6.32 4.88 0.98
N ILE A 144 5.55 3.85 0.64
CA ILE A 144 4.52 3.32 1.53
C ILE A 144 5.14 2.23 2.41
N ASP A 145 5.07 2.43 3.72
CA ASP A 145 5.30 1.40 4.72
C ASP A 145 3.95 0.76 5.09
N LEU A 146 3.76 -0.47 4.61
CA LEU A 146 2.56 -1.26 4.86
C LEU A 146 2.57 -1.94 6.24
N GLN A 147 3.65 -1.80 7.02
CA GLN A 147 3.85 -2.45 8.31
C GLN A 147 3.68 -3.98 8.27
N THR A 148 3.76 -4.59 7.08
CA THR A 148 3.86 -6.04 6.94
C THR A 148 5.17 -6.47 7.58
N GLU A 149 5.12 -7.44 8.50
CA GLU A 149 6.28 -7.87 9.28
C GLU A 149 7.47 -8.13 8.35
N GLY A 150 8.40 -7.17 8.32
CA GLY A 150 9.42 -7.02 7.28
C GLY A 150 10.45 -8.14 7.33
N ILE A 151 10.10 -9.28 6.75
CA ILE A 151 10.96 -10.45 6.59
C ILE A 151 11.11 -10.68 5.09
N GLY A 152 12.05 -9.97 4.45
CA GLY A 152 12.38 -10.21 3.03
C GLY A 152 12.89 -9.00 2.27
N ASN A 153 13.22 -9.22 1.00
CA ASN A 153 13.55 -8.20 -0.01
C ASN A 153 12.25 -7.73 -0.70
N ASP A 154 11.27 -7.29 0.07
CA ASP A 154 10.01 -6.82 -0.50
C ASP A 154 10.26 -5.56 -1.38
N PRO A 155 9.59 -5.45 -2.54
CA PRO A 155 9.80 -4.31 -3.43
C PRO A 155 9.36 -2.99 -2.76
N VAL A 156 10.15 -1.95 -2.92
CA VAL A 156 9.80 -0.62 -2.39
C VAL A 156 8.60 -0.07 -3.15
N ILE A 157 7.51 0.24 -2.43
CA ILE A 157 6.32 0.87 -3.03
C ILE A 157 6.51 2.38 -3.03
N THR A 158 6.61 2.98 -4.21
CA THR A 158 6.74 4.43 -4.32
C THR A 158 5.42 5.14 -4.07
N LEU A 159 5.52 6.36 -3.53
CA LEU A 159 4.40 7.26 -3.29
C LEU A 159 4.73 8.63 -3.88
N SER A 160 3.95 9.03 -4.88
CA SER A 160 4.12 10.27 -5.64
C SER A 160 3.15 11.38 -5.20
N LYS A 161 2.00 11.01 -4.62
CA LYS A 161 0.95 11.95 -4.18
C LYS A 161 0.27 11.45 -2.92
N ARG A 162 -0.15 12.39 -2.06
CA ARG A 162 -0.99 12.11 -0.89
C ARG A 162 -2.03 13.21 -0.72
N ILE A 163 -3.15 12.86 -0.10
CA ILE A 163 -4.12 13.82 0.41
C ILE A 163 -3.65 14.32 1.77
N ASP A 164 -3.44 15.64 1.87
CA ASP A 164 -3.18 16.33 3.13
C ASP A 164 -4.51 16.71 3.77
N ALA A 165 -4.99 15.85 4.66
CA ALA A 165 -6.21 16.07 5.43
C ALA A 165 -5.88 16.83 6.71
N LYS A 166 -6.77 17.77 7.10
CA LYS A 166 -6.60 18.57 8.34
C LYS A 166 -6.58 17.69 9.59
N ASN A 167 -7.38 16.63 9.58
CA ASN A 167 -7.49 15.67 10.66
C ASN A 167 -7.28 14.27 10.10
N THR A 168 -6.53 13.45 10.82
CA THR A 168 -6.30 12.04 10.50
C THR A 168 -6.88 11.18 11.62
N PRO A 169 -8.20 10.89 11.59
CA PRO A 169 -8.83 10.10 12.64
C PRO A 169 -8.26 8.67 12.71
N GLY A 170 -8.31 8.11 13.91
CA GLY A 170 -7.97 6.71 14.15
C GLY A 170 -6.47 6.42 14.23
N GLN A 171 -6.16 5.12 14.24
CA GLN A 171 -4.79 4.61 14.30
C GLN A 171 -4.24 4.43 12.89
N ALA A 172 -3.03 4.91 12.61
CA ALA A 172 -2.36 4.64 11.33
C ALA A 172 -2.02 3.14 11.20
N ILE A 173 -2.47 2.52 10.11
CA ILE A 173 -2.16 1.14 9.73
C ILE A 173 -1.05 1.14 8.67
N TRP A 174 -1.17 2.02 7.67
CA TRP A 174 -0.11 2.25 6.69
C TRP A 174 0.41 3.66 6.84
N THR A 175 1.71 3.83 6.70
CA THR A 175 2.36 5.14 6.79
C THR A 175 3.23 5.40 5.58
N ASP A 176 3.55 6.66 5.32
CA ASP A 176 4.61 6.99 4.38
C ASP A 176 6.00 6.90 5.05
N GLY A 177 7.06 7.09 4.28
CA GLY A 177 8.44 7.12 4.77
C GLY A 177 8.75 8.23 5.78
N PHE A 178 7.80 9.13 6.04
CA PHE A 178 7.87 10.19 7.05
C PHE A 178 6.95 9.93 8.25
N GLY A 179 6.31 8.75 8.34
CA GLY A 179 5.42 8.35 9.41
C GLY A 179 4.03 8.98 9.36
N LYS A 180 3.65 9.63 8.25
CA LYS A 180 2.30 10.18 8.06
C LYS A 180 1.34 9.08 7.59
N PRO A 181 0.07 9.08 8.02
CA PRO A 181 -0.87 8.03 7.66
C PRO A 181 -1.19 8.05 6.16
N ILE A 182 -1.17 6.86 5.58
CA ILE A 182 -1.67 6.54 4.24
C ILE A 182 -3.00 5.81 4.36
N LEU A 183 -3.13 4.93 5.35
CA LEU A 183 -4.38 4.32 5.77
C LEU A 183 -4.47 4.41 7.29
N SER A 184 -5.59 4.92 7.82
CA SER A 184 -5.89 4.87 9.25
C SER A 184 -7.21 4.15 9.52
N LEU A 185 -7.35 3.58 10.71
CA LEU A 185 -8.55 2.90 11.17
C LEU A 185 -9.18 3.63 12.34
N GLU A 186 -10.40 4.10 12.14
CA GLU A 186 -11.29 4.58 13.18
C GLU A 186 -12.31 3.49 13.53
N SER A 187 -12.24 3.00 14.76
CA SER A 187 -13.26 2.10 15.31
C SER A 187 -14.35 2.94 15.98
N SER A 188 -15.30 3.44 15.18
CA SER A 188 -16.40 4.29 15.67
C SER A 188 -17.73 3.53 15.68
N GLY A 189 -18.14 3.12 16.88
CA GLY A 189 -19.44 2.49 17.12
C GLY A 189 -19.61 1.14 16.43
N LYS A 190 -20.50 1.07 15.44
CA LYS A 190 -20.91 -0.19 14.79
C LYS A 190 -20.02 -0.61 13.62
N ILE A 191 -19.14 0.26 13.13
CA ILE A 191 -18.36 0.01 11.92
C ILE A 191 -16.86 0.21 12.17
N LYS A 192 -16.05 -0.42 11.32
CA LYS A 192 -14.62 -0.16 11.20
C LYS A 192 -14.39 0.72 9.97
N HIS A 193 -14.02 1.98 10.17
CA HIS A 193 -13.81 2.94 9.08
C HIS A 193 -12.31 3.09 8.81
N TYR A 194 -11.90 2.69 7.62
CA TYR A 194 -10.56 2.87 7.09
C TYR A 194 -10.50 4.12 6.21
N HIS A 195 -9.73 5.09 6.64
CA HIS A 195 -9.53 6.37 5.95
C HIS A 195 -8.28 6.28 5.09
N LEU A 196 -8.43 6.43 3.78
CA LEU A 196 -7.36 6.27 2.81
C LEU A 196 -6.96 7.64 2.24
N TYR A 197 -5.70 8.01 2.45
CA TYR A 197 -5.12 9.30 2.08
C TYR A 197 -4.33 9.25 0.75
N VAL A 198 -4.52 8.18 -0.02
CA VAL A 198 -3.91 7.97 -1.34
C VAL A 198 -4.95 7.35 -2.27
N LYS A 199 -4.87 7.64 -3.57
CA LYS A 199 -5.66 6.93 -4.58
C LYS A 199 -4.89 5.70 -5.07
N PHE A 200 -5.59 4.61 -5.39
CA PHE A 200 -4.95 3.40 -5.95
C PHE A 200 -4.41 3.59 -7.37
N ASN A 201 -4.77 4.68 -8.02
CA ASN A 201 -4.27 5.02 -9.35
C ASN A 201 -2.71 5.00 -9.41
N PRO A 202 -2.10 4.35 -10.42
CA PRO A 202 -0.65 4.33 -10.62
C PRO A 202 0.04 5.70 -10.68
N GLN A 203 -0.68 6.78 -11.00
CA GLN A 203 -0.13 8.13 -10.95
C GLN A 203 0.09 8.67 -9.52
N TRP A 204 -0.37 7.93 -8.50
CA TRP A 204 -0.23 8.27 -7.09
C TRP A 204 0.73 7.34 -6.37
N THR A 205 0.69 6.05 -6.69
CA THR A 205 1.51 5.03 -6.04
C THR A 205 1.68 3.81 -6.94
N ASP A 206 2.80 3.12 -6.79
CA ASP A 206 3.05 1.82 -7.44
C ASP A 206 2.36 0.64 -6.73
N LEU A 207 1.57 0.92 -5.68
CA LEU A 207 0.96 -0.11 -4.82
C LEU A 207 0.25 -1.19 -5.65
N VAL A 208 -0.61 -0.81 -6.59
CA VAL A 208 -1.41 -1.76 -7.39
C VAL A 208 -0.59 -2.68 -8.30
N TRP A 209 0.68 -2.37 -8.56
CA TRP A 209 1.60 -3.19 -9.33
C TRP A 209 2.44 -4.14 -8.45
N SER A 210 2.33 -4.00 -7.13
CA SER A 210 3.06 -4.82 -6.16
C SER A 210 2.17 -5.92 -5.60
N GLU A 211 2.73 -7.12 -5.44
CA GLU A 211 2.06 -8.22 -4.73
C GLU A 211 1.69 -7.86 -3.29
N GLN A 212 2.41 -6.89 -2.70
CA GLN A 212 2.13 -6.40 -1.37
C GLN A 212 0.75 -5.71 -1.27
N PHE A 213 0.16 -5.24 -2.38
CA PHE A 213 -1.19 -4.69 -2.36
C PHE A 213 -2.23 -5.72 -1.93
N VAL A 214 -2.18 -6.91 -2.52
CA VAL A 214 -3.08 -8.02 -2.16
C VAL A 214 -2.80 -8.45 -0.72
N LYS A 215 -1.52 -8.60 -0.35
CA LYS A 215 -1.12 -8.97 1.03
C LYS A 215 -1.64 -7.96 2.07
N ALA A 216 -1.57 -6.66 1.79
CA ALA A 216 -1.99 -5.61 2.73
C ALA A 216 -3.50 -5.43 2.82
N ILE A 217 -4.24 -5.64 1.72
CA ILE A 217 -5.70 -5.58 1.71
C ILE A 217 -6.33 -6.84 2.34
N MET A 218 -5.68 -7.99 2.24
CA MET A 218 -6.24 -9.27 2.65
C MET A 218 -6.69 -9.33 4.13
N PRO A 219 -5.92 -8.85 5.13
CA PRO A 219 -6.40 -8.76 6.51
C PRO A 219 -7.68 -7.94 6.60
N ILE A 220 -7.72 -6.77 5.94
CA ILE A 220 -8.91 -5.92 5.93
C ILE A 220 -10.12 -6.65 5.35
N VAL A 221 -9.93 -7.50 4.34
CA VAL A 221 -11.00 -8.28 3.69
C VAL A 221 -11.44 -9.50 4.52
N LEU A 222 -10.52 -10.16 5.21
CA LEU A 222 -10.77 -11.45 5.88
C LEU A 222 -10.99 -11.36 7.41
N SER A 223 -10.59 -10.28 8.08
CA SER A 223 -10.66 -10.13 9.54
C SER A 223 -12.08 -9.94 10.13
N GLU A 224 -13.05 -10.75 9.71
CA GLU A 224 -14.39 -10.78 10.33
C GLU A 224 -14.34 -11.21 11.81
N GLN A 225 -13.26 -11.84 12.28
CA GLN A 225 -13.14 -12.36 13.66
C GLN A 225 -11.72 -12.30 14.29
N GLU A 226 -10.76 -11.62 13.66
CA GLU A 226 -9.37 -11.66 14.14
C GLU A 226 -9.10 -10.57 15.19
N GLU A 227 -8.97 -10.97 16.46
CA GLU A 227 -8.45 -10.13 17.56
C GLU A 227 -6.91 -10.05 17.53
N THR A 228 -6.24 -10.95 16.80
CA THR A 228 -4.79 -11.01 16.67
C THR A 228 -4.36 -10.33 15.38
N GLY A 229 -3.70 -9.18 15.48
CA GLY A 229 -3.36 -8.28 14.37
C GLY A 229 -2.33 -8.77 13.34
N SER A 230 -2.13 -10.08 13.18
CA SER A 230 -1.24 -10.64 12.15
C SER A 230 -1.97 -11.74 11.37
N PHE A 231 -2.18 -11.50 10.08
CA PHE A 231 -2.71 -12.50 9.17
C PHE A 231 -1.58 -13.45 8.74
N GLY A 232 -1.71 -14.74 9.03
CA GLY A 232 -0.83 -15.79 8.51
C GLY A 232 0.43 -16.10 9.34
N ILE A 233 0.85 -15.23 10.27
CA ILE A 233 1.92 -15.53 11.23
C ILE A 233 1.35 -15.36 12.64
N GLU A 234 0.92 -16.47 13.24
CA GLU A 234 0.49 -16.49 14.62
C GLU A 234 1.70 -16.51 15.56
N ASP A 235 1.79 -15.53 16.47
CA ASP A 235 2.67 -15.62 17.64
C ASP A 235 1.92 -16.34 18.76
N HIS A 236 2.33 -17.58 19.05
CA HIS A 236 1.67 -18.41 20.05
C HIS A 236 2.67 -18.78 21.16
N PRO A 237 2.32 -18.71 22.46
CA PRO A 237 3.24 -19.04 23.56
C PRO A 237 3.80 -20.46 23.54
N ARG A 238 3.16 -21.37 22.80
CA ARG A 238 3.62 -22.75 22.60
C ARG A 238 4.43 -22.95 21.33
N ASP A 239 4.67 -21.91 20.54
CA ASP A 239 5.55 -21.97 19.40
C ASP A 239 6.98 -22.31 19.87
N GLN A 240 7.52 -23.41 19.35
CA GLN A 240 8.84 -23.93 19.69
C GLN A 240 9.92 -23.47 18.72
N ARG A 241 9.57 -22.72 17.66
CA ARG A 241 10.54 -22.20 16.70
C ARG A 241 11.59 -21.35 17.43
N VAL A 242 12.85 -21.73 17.30
CA VAL A 242 13.95 -21.02 17.96
C VAL A 242 14.36 -19.82 17.10
N TRP A 243 13.73 -18.67 17.33
CA TRP A 243 14.19 -17.41 16.75
C TRP A 243 15.26 -16.78 17.63
N ASN A 244 16.45 -16.53 17.09
CA ASN A 244 17.47 -15.79 17.81
C ASN A 244 17.08 -14.31 17.85
N LYS A 245 16.63 -13.82 19.01
CA LYS A 245 16.29 -12.39 19.24
C LYS A 245 17.44 -11.42 18.94
N ASN A 246 18.67 -11.92 18.82
CA ASN A 246 19.85 -11.13 18.45
C ASN A 246 20.09 -11.04 16.94
N LEU A 247 19.29 -11.72 16.11
CA LEU A 247 19.23 -11.43 14.68
C LEU A 247 18.55 -10.08 14.52
N GLN A 248 19.36 -9.03 14.40
CA GLN A 248 18.87 -7.70 14.04
C GLN A 248 18.20 -7.79 12.67
N THR A 249 16.87 -7.75 12.65
CA THR A 249 16.14 -7.44 11.43
C THR A 249 16.48 -5.99 11.11
N THR A 250 17.39 -5.81 10.17
CA THR A 250 17.67 -4.48 9.62
C THR A 250 16.45 -4.13 8.78
N ARG A 251 15.44 -3.53 9.42
CA ARG A 251 14.40 -2.82 8.66
C ARG A 251 15.12 -1.75 7.87
N TYR A 252 14.88 -1.69 6.58
CA TYR A 252 15.32 -0.58 5.75
C TYR A 252 14.69 0.69 6.35
N GLN A 253 15.47 1.39 7.16
CA GLN A 253 15.16 2.75 7.53
C GLN A 253 15.48 3.55 6.27
N PRO A 254 14.49 4.14 5.58
CA PRO A 254 14.83 5.15 4.60
C PRO A 254 15.69 6.14 5.36
N LYS A 255 16.96 6.30 4.95
CA LYS A 255 17.81 7.35 5.51
C LYS A 255 16.95 8.59 5.49
N SER A 256 16.65 9.14 6.67
CA SER A 256 15.92 10.41 6.78
C SER A 256 16.57 11.31 5.76
N GLY A 257 15.85 11.55 4.66
CA GLY A 257 16.37 12.42 3.62
C GLY A 257 16.66 13.69 4.35
N THR A 258 17.94 14.07 4.42
CA THR A 258 18.32 15.45 4.67
C THR A 258 17.34 16.25 3.86
N THR A 259 16.50 17.06 4.54
CA THR A 259 15.47 17.90 3.93
C THR A 259 16.01 18.32 2.58
N ALA A 260 15.49 17.71 1.51
CA ALA A 260 15.96 18.04 0.19
C ALA A 260 15.72 19.54 0.12
N GLU A 261 16.79 20.32 0.09
CA GLU A 261 16.69 21.73 -0.20
C GLU A 261 15.75 21.79 -1.40
N LEU A 262 14.70 22.60 -1.27
CA LEU A 262 13.75 22.85 -2.33
C LEU A 262 14.58 23.29 -3.54
N THR A 263 14.98 22.33 -4.39
CA THR A 263 15.49 22.59 -5.71
C THR A 263 14.29 23.13 -6.43
N THR A 264 14.11 24.45 -6.28
CA THR A 264 13.24 25.24 -7.10
C THR A 264 13.69 24.92 -8.51
N THR A 265 12.88 24.13 -9.21
CA THR A 265 13.01 23.89 -10.63
C THR A 265 12.69 25.22 -11.30
N GLN A 266 13.66 26.13 -11.30
CA GLN A 266 13.57 27.33 -12.10
C GLN A 266 13.48 26.86 -13.55
N PRO A 267 12.41 27.22 -14.28
CA PRO A 267 12.32 26.85 -15.68
C PRO A 267 13.51 27.50 -16.39
N LEU A 268 14.36 26.69 -17.05
CA LEU A 268 15.44 27.20 -17.92
C LEU A 268 14.91 27.92 -19.17
N ASN A 269 13.59 27.94 -19.35
CA ASN A 269 12.88 28.53 -20.48
C ASN A 269 13.33 29.99 -20.78
N PRO A 270 13.47 30.91 -19.80
CA PRO A 270 13.88 32.29 -20.08
C PRO A 270 15.29 32.37 -20.68
N GLY A 271 16.23 31.56 -20.18
CA GLY A 271 17.61 31.55 -20.68
C GLY A 271 17.70 31.05 -22.12
N ILE A 272 16.92 30.02 -22.47
CA ILE A 272 16.86 29.48 -23.82
C ILE A 272 16.25 30.49 -24.80
N TRP A 273 15.20 31.21 -24.41
CA TRP A 273 14.60 32.26 -25.24
C TRP A 273 15.53 33.45 -25.47
N ILE A 274 16.31 33.86 -24.45
CA ILE A 274 17.32 34.92 -24.59
C ILE A 274 18.43 34.48 -25.57
N LEU A 275 18.89 33.23 -25.45
CA LEU A 275 19.90 32.69 -26.36
C LEU A 275 19.39 32.61 -27.80
N ALA A 276 18.15 32.14 -28.00
CA ALA A 276 17.52 32.09 -29.32
C ALA A 276 17.36 33.49 -29.94
N LEU A 277 16.98 34.49 -29.14
CA LEU A 277 16.90 35.89 -29.58
C LEU A 277 18.28 36.42 -30.03
N LEU A 278 19.34 36.12 -29.28
CA LEU A 278 20.71 36.53 -29.62
C LEU A 278 21.18 35.90 -30.94
N VAL A 279 20.90 34.62 -31.17
CA VAL A 279 21.19 33.93 -32.43
C VAL A 279 20.44 34.61 -33.58
N PHE A 280 19.16 34.94 -33.39
CA PHE A 280 18.36 35.61 -34.41
C PHE A 280 18.87 37.02 -34.75
N ILE A 281 19.31 37.79 -33.74
CA ILE A 281 19.89 39.13 -33.94
C ILE A 281 21.21 39.03 -34.71
N THR A 282 22.08 38.08 -34.34
CA THR A 282 23.36 37.89 -35.03
C THR A 282 23.16 37.44 -36.47
N GLU A 283 22.24 36.51 -36.72
CA GLU A 283 21.84 36.11 -38.06
C GLU A 283 21.31 37.30 -38.87
N ARG A 284 20.44 38.14 -38.28
CA ARG A 284 19.88 39.31 -38.95
C ARG A 284 20.95 40.34 -39.31
N ILE A 285 21.93 40.59 -38.44
CA ILE A 285 23.04 41.50 -38.71
C ILE A 285 23.94 40.97 -39.82
N LEU A 286 24.23 39.66 -39.83
CA LEU A 286 25.01 39.02 -40.90
C LEU A 286 24.28 39.08 -42.25
N SER A 287 22.97 38.79 -42.26
CA SER A 287 22.13 38.87 -43.47
C SER A 287 22.07 40.27 -44.07
N LEU A 288 22.08 41.31 -43.24
CA LEU A 288 22.11 42.71 -43.73
C LEU A 288 23.49 43.14 -44.25
N ARG A 289 24.56 42.42 -43.87
CA ARG A 289 25.94 42.70 -44.31
C ARG A 289 26.21 42.18 -45.73
N GLU A 290 25.48 41.18 -46.21
CA GLU A 290 25.66 40.61 -47.56
C GLU A 290 25.02 41.43 -48.70
N LYS A 291 24.34 42.55 -48.40
CA LYS A 291 23.79 43.43 -49.43
C LYS A 291 24.74 44.59 -49.78
N LYS A 292 25.93 44.27 -50.28
CA LYS A 292 26.75 45.18 -51.09
C LYS A 292 27.57 44.39 -52.11
N GLU A 293 26.98 44.13 -53.26
CA GLU A 293 27.59 44.37 -54.57
C GLU A 293 26.50 44.26 -55.64
N VAL A 294 25.96 45.42 -56.06
CA VAL A 294 25.42 45.56 -57.42
C VAL A 294 26.49 46.35 -58.16
N LYS A 295 27.36 45.64 -58.90
CA LYS A 295 28.18 46.25 -59.94
C LYS A 295 27.24 46.63 -61.10
N ASN A 296 27.07 47.93 -61.30
CA ASN A 296 26.62 48.45 -62.59
C ASN A 296 27.83 48.47 -63.53
N ALA A 297 27.82 47.62 -64.55
CA ALA A 297 28.40 47.82 -65.89
C ALA A 297 27.99 46.64 -66.77
#